data_AF-A0A1I7KUT7-F1
#
_entry.id   AF-A0A1I7KUT7-F1
#
_cell.length_a   1.000
_cell.length_b   1.000
_cell.length_c   1.000
_cell.angle_alpha   90.00
_cell.angle_beta   90.00
_cell.angle_gamma   90.00
#
_symmetry.space_group_name_H-M   'P 1'
#
loop_
_entity.id
_entity.type
_entity.pdbx_description
1 polymer ?
#
loop_
_entity_poly.entity_id
_entity_poly.type
_entity_poly.pdbx_seq_one_letter_code
_entity_poly.pdbx_strand_id
1 'polypeptide(L)' 'MLIALHKNARTTPAVRAEIAASDETAGVLAQRYGITEQTVYKWKKRSVFGDRSHTAHRLQTVLTPAQEIVVVHLR' A
#
# COMPACT_ATOMS: atom_id res chain seq x y z
N MET A 1 14.74 -1.64 2.94
CA MET A 1 13.43 -1.03 2.57
C MET A 1 13.09 0.00 3.65
N LEU A 2 12.93 1.27 3.29
CA LEU A 2 12.38 2.27 4.21
C LEU A 2 10.87 2.04 4.28
N ILE A 3 10.39 1.55 5.42
CA ILE A 3 8.98 1.30 5.66
C ILE A 3 8.43 2.53 6.40
N ALA A 4 7.79 3.43 5.65
CA ALA A 4 7.10 4.60 6.22
C ALA A 4 5.68 4.19 6.65
N LEU A 5 5.55 3.67 7.87
CA LEU A 5 4.26 3.33 8.46
C LEU A 5 3.87 4.33 9.54
N HIS A 6 2.60 4.71 9.56
CA HIS A 6 2.02 5.45 10.66
C HIS A 6 2.02 4.58 11.93
N LYS A 7 2.12 5.21 13.12
CA LYS A 7 2.19 4.54 14.44
C LYS A 7 1.06 3.52 14.71
N ASN A 8 -0.11 3.72 14.11
CA ASN A 8 -1.29 2.88 14.28
C ASN A 8 -1.46 1.84 13.16
N ALA A 9 -0.52 1.72 12.24
CA ALA A 9 -0.62 0.78 11.13
C ALA A 9 -0.45 -0.66 11.64
N ARG A 10 -1.50 -1.46 11.51
CA ARG A 10 -1.52 -2.84 12.00
C ARG A 10 -0.96 -3.87 11.02
N THR A 11 -0.90 -3.53 9.73
CA THR A 11 -0.37 -4.41 8.68
C THR A 11 0.88 -3.78 8.04
N THR A 12 1.99 -4.51 8.12
CA THR A 12 3.25 -4.15 7.45
C THR A 12 3.31 -4.84 6.07
N PRO A 13 4.16 -4.39 5.13
CA PRO A 13 4.39 -5.08 3.87
C PRO A 13 4.68 -6.59 4.03
N ALA A 14 5.44 -6.96 5.06
CA ALA A 14 5.75 -8.36 5.37
C ALA A 14 4.48 -9.14 5.80
N VAL A 15 3.69 -8.60 6.73
CA VAL A 15 2.42 -9.22 7.18
C VAL A 15 1.44 -9.38 6.01
N ARG A 16 1.36 -8.39 5.13
CA ARG A 16 0.50 -8.43 3.94
C ARG A 16 0.92 -9.56 2.98
N ALA A 17 2.23 -9.74 2.78
CA ALA A 17 2.78 -10.81 1.96
C ALA A 17 2.52 -12.19 2.59
N GLU A 18 2.67 -12.31 3.90
CA GLU A 18 2.39 -13.55 4.62
C GLU A 18 0.92 -13.93 4.54
N ILE A 19 0.01 -12.98 4.75
CA ILE A 19 -1.43 -13.18 4.59
C ILE A 19 -1.77 -13.70 3.18
N ALA A 20 -1.12 -13.14 2.16
CA ALA A 20 -1.37 -13.51 0.77
C ALA A 20 -0.84 -14.91 0.42
N ALA A 21 0.27 -15.33 1.04
CA ALA A 21 0.86 -16.65 0.83
C ALA A 21 0.23 -17.76 1.69
N SER A 22 -0.52 -17.41 2.72
CA SER A 22 -1.12 -18.37 3.67
C SER A 22 -2.39 -19.02 3.13
N ASP A 23 -2.53 -20.33 3.33
CA ASP A 23 -3.75 -21.10 3.07
C ASP A 23 -4.73 -21.10 4.26
N GLU A 24 -4.36 -20.47 5.37
CA GLU A 24 -5.22 -20.40 6.56
C GLU A 24 -6.53 -19.64 6.29
N THR A 25 -7.55 -19.93 7.08
CA THR A 25 -8.85 -19.26 6.98
C THR A 25 -8.74 -17.79 7.38
N ALA A 26 -9.66 -16.97 6.86
CA ALA A 26 -9.63 -15.53 7.14
C ALA A 26 -9.78 -15.21 8.63
N GLY A 27 -10.59 -15.97 9.36
CA GLY A 27 -10.80 -15.80 10.80
C GLY A 27 -9.52 -16.02 11.61
N VAL A 28 -8.73 -17.05 11.29
CA VAL A 28 -7.47 -17.34 12.01
C VAL A 28 -6.46 -16.21 11.78
N LEU A 29 -6.30 -15.77 10.52
CA LEU A 29 -5.39 -14.67 10.19
C LEU A 29 -5.86 -13.33 10.77
N ALA A 30 -7.16 -13.08 10.78
CA ALA A 30 -7.77 -11.88 11.38
C ALA A 30 -7.48 -11.81 12.87
N GLN A 31 -7.65 -12.92 13.59
CA GLN A 31 -7.32 -13.01 15.01
C GLN A 31 -5.82 -12.84 15.26
N ARG A 32 -4.96 -13.54 14.51
CA ARG A 32 -3.49 -13.46 14.65
C ARG A 32 -2.98 -12.03 14.49
N TYR A 33 -3.45 -11.32 13.48
CA TYR A 33 -2.98 -9.98 13.15
C TYR A 33 -3.78 -8.85 13.80
N GLY A 34 -4.87 -9.16 14.51
CA GLY A 34 -5.76 -8.16 15.09
C GLY A 34 -6.38 -7.23 14.05
N ILE A 35 -6.81 -7.79 12.92
CA ILE A 35 -7.44 -7.09 11.79
C ILE A 35 -8.80 -7.72 11.47
N THR A 36 -9.57 -7.07 10.59
CA THR A 36 -10.84 -7.65 10.11
C THR A 36 -10.59 -8.71 9.04
N GLU A 37 -11.50 -9.69 8.93
CA GLU A 37 -11.44 -10.68 7.83
C GLU A 37 -11.49 -10.03 6.45
N GLN A 38 -12.20 -8.91 6.29
CA GLN A 38 -12.20 -8.12 5.04
C GLN A 38 -10.78 -7.66 4.66
N THR A 39 -9.97 -7.29 5.65
CA THR A 39 -8.57 -6.91 5.43
C THR A 39 -7.74 -8.12 4.99
N VAL A 40 -8.02 -9.30 5.54
CA VAL A 40 -7.39 -10.57 5.10
C VAL A 40 -7.75 -10.88 3.66
N TYR A 41 -9.04 -10.90 3.31
CA TYR A 41 -9.49 -11.16 1.94
C TYR A 41 -8.91 -10.15 0.93
N LYS A 42 -8.79 -8.88 1.33
CA LYS A 42 -8.14 -7.85 0.51
C LYS A 42 -6.69 -8.20 0.20
N TRP A 43 -5.92 -8.68 1.18
CA TRP A 43 -4.51 -9.01 0.97
C TRP A 43 -4.30 -10.35 0.26
N LYS A 44 -5.16 -11.36 0.49
CA LYS A 44 -5.16 -12.60 -0.29
C LYS A 44 -5.36 -12.39 -1.79
N LYS A 45 -6.10 -11.35 -2.20
CA LYS A 45 -6.35 -11.03 -3.61
C LYS A 45 -5.28 -10.16 -4.28
N ARG A 46 -4.29 -9.66 -3.54
CA ARG A 46 -3.29 -8.71 -4.06
C ARG A 46 -1.97 -9.41 -4.36
N SER A 47 -1.27 -8.90 -5.36
CA SER A 47 0.10 -9.32 -5.74
C SER A 47 1.19 -8.33 -5.31
N VAL A 48 0.81 -7.13 -4.84
CA VAL A 48 1.73 -6.07 -4.42
C VAL A 48 1.43 -5.68 -2.98
N PHE A 49 2.45 -5.74 -2.13
CA PHE A 49 2.31 -5.58 -0.67
C PHE A 49 2.95 -4.31 -0.11
N GLY A 50 3.83 -3.67 -0.89
CA GLY A 50 4.37 -2.35 -0.60
C GLY A 50 3.36 -1.25 -0.94
N ASP A 51 3.45 -0.13 -0.21
CA ASP A 51 2.72 1.07 -0.55
C ASP A 51 3.35 1.69 -1.80
N ARG A 52 2.50 2.07 -2.76
CA ARG A 52 2.94 2.82 -3.93
C ARG A 52 3.15 4.28 -3.56
N SER A 53 3.94 4.98 -4.37
CA SER A 53 4.05 6.42 -4.23
C SER A 53 2.67 7.07 -4.29
N HIS A 54 2.40 7.96 -3.33
CA HIS A 54 1.23 8.83 -3.36
C HIS A 54 1.39 10.00 -4.33
N THR A 55 2.59 10.17 -4.90
CA THR A 55 2.86 11.23 -5.86
C THR A 55 2.13 10.95 -7.16
N ALA A 56 1.33 11.92 -7.61
CA ALA A 56 0.60 11.81 -8.86
C ALA A 56 1.55 11.64 -10.05
N HIS A 57 1.18 10.75 -10.97
CA HIS A 57 1.90 10.57 -12.24
C HIS A 57 1.66 11.73 -13.21
N ARG A 58 0.48 12.36 -13.12
CA ARG A 58 0.09 13.55 -13.87
C ARG A 58 -0.45 14.57 -12.90
N LEU A 59 0.06 15.79 -12.95
CA LEU A 59 -0.42 16.85 -12.08
C LEU A 59 -1.75 17.37 -12.62
N GLN A 60 -2.75 17.48 -11.74
CA GLN A 60 -3.97 18.21 -12.07
C GLN A 60 -3.62 19.70 -11.97
N THR A 61 -3.27 20.30 -13.10
CA THR A 61 -2.67 21.64 -13.12
C THR A 61 -3.09 22.43 -14.36
N VAL A 62 -3.02 23.77 -14.25
CA VAL A 62 -3.18 24.73 -15.35
C VAL A 62 -1.85 25.10 -16.01
N LEU A 63 -0.75 24.51 -15.56
CA LEU A 63 0.58 24.72 -16.12
C LEU A 63 0.65 24.23 -17.56
N THR A 64 1.47 24.92 -18.36
CA THR A 64 1.85 24.42 -19.69
C THR A 64 2.72 23.16 -19.56
N PRO A 65 2.81 22.31 -20.60
CA PRO A 65 3.65 21.10 -20.55
C PRO A 65 5.11 21.38 -20.18
N ALA A 66 5.68 22.49 -20.65
CA ALA A 66 7.06 22.88 -20.32
C ALA A 66 7.22 23.20 -18.81
N GLN A 67 6.25 23.91 -18.22
CA GLN A 67 6.26 24.21 -16.79
C GLN A 67 6.02 22.94 -15.95
N GLU A 68 5.15 22.04 -16.38
CA GLU A 68 4.92 20.76 -15.69
C GLU A 68 6.20 19.92 -15.66
N ILE A 69 6.96 19.87 -16.77
CA ILE A 69 8.26 19.16 -16.82
C ILE A 69 9.24 19.72 -15.79
N VAL A 70 9.34 21.05 -15.67
CA VAL A 70 10.22 21.70 -14.68
C VAL A 70 9.78 21.35 -13.26
N VAL A 71 8.48 21.45 -12.95
CA VAL A 71 7.94 21.13 -11.62
C VAL A 71 8.16 19.66 -11.25
N VAL A 72 7.95 18.73 -12.20
CA VAL A 72 8.18 17.30 -11.97
C VAL A 72 9.67 17.00 -11.76
N HIS A 73 10.56 17.71 -12.44
CA HIS A 73 12.01 17.53 -12.29
C HIS A 73 12.56 18.04 -10.93
N LEU A 74 11.91 19.06 -10.35
CA LEU A 74 12.37 19.71 -9.10
C LEU A 74 11.80 19.09 -7.81
N ARG A 75 10.95 18.05 -7.89
CA ARG A 75 10.28 17.42 -6.73
C ARG A 75 11.11 16.27 -6.14
#